data_AF-A0A939L4S6-F1
#
_entry.id   AF-A0A939L4S6-F1
#
_cell.length_a   1.000
_cell.length_b   1.000
_cell.length_c   1.000
_cell.angle_alpha   90.00
_cell.angle_beta   90.00
_cell.angle_gamma   90.00
#
_symmetry.space_group_name_H-M   'P 1'
#
loop_
_entity.id
_entity.type
_entity.pdbx_description
1 polymer ?
#
loop_
_entity_poly.entity_id
_entity_poly.type
_entity_poly.pdbx_seq_one_letter_code
_entity_poly.pdbx_strand_id
1 'polypeptide(L)'
;MTITDAFLALSARTGRFTFGAPRAYTLAEDGTRLLLLRSTGPEDPVDRLYLLDTATGEEWLVADPAALAPGRSGDRDDLPTVERRLRERTRLVAAGIGGYAATADLSTAVFTLDGRLFRTDTATGTSTELPTTGPAFDPRPDATGERVAYVANDAL
;
A
#
# COMPACT_ATOMS: atom_id res chain seq x y z
N MET A 1 -28.45 -19.42 -23.43
CA MET A 1 -27.04 -19.86 -23.52
C MET A 1 -26.19 -18.87 -22.76
N THR A 2 -26.21 -18.96 -21.43
CA THR A 2 -25.43 -18.11 -20.51
C THR A 2 -24.02 -18.69 -20.40
N ILE A 3 -23.24 -18.52 -21.46
CA ILE A 3 -21.79 -18.54 -21.33
C ILE A 3 -21.47 -17.23 -20.63
N THR A 4 -21.51 -17.23 -19.30
CA THR A 4 -20.72 -16.29 -18.52
C THR A 4 -19.29 -16.55 -18.94
N ASP A 5 -18.76 -15.68 -19.80
CA ASP A 5 -17.48 -15.84 -20.47
C ASP A 5 -16.38 -16.12 -19.43
N ALA A 6 -15.86 -17.36 -19.44
CA ALA A 6 -14.89 -17.83 -18.45
C ALA A 6 -13.65 -16.94 -18.43
N PHE A 7 -13.29 -16.33 -19.57
CA PHE A 7 -12.23 -15.34 -19.64
C PHE A 7 -12.59 -14.05 -18.88
N LEU A 8 -13.78 -13.48 -19.09
CA LEU A 8 -14.20 -12.26 -18.40
C LEU A 8 -14.33 -12.50 -16.89
N ALA A 9 -14.83 -13.67 -16.48
CA ALA A 9 -14.90 -14.05 -15.08
C ALA A 9 -13.50 -14.17 -14.44
N LEU A 10 -12.56 -14.85 -15.11
CA LEU A 10 -11.18 -14.97 -14.64
C LEU A 10 -10.45 -13.61 -14.64
N SER A 11 -10.65 -12.79 -15.66
CA SER A 11 -10.10 -11.44 -15.75
C SER A 11 -10.64 -10.54 -14.62
N ALA A 12 -11.88 -10.73 -14.17
CA ALA A 12 -12.42 -9.99 -13.04
C ALA A 12 -11.78 -10.45 -11.71
N ARG A 13 -11.70 -11.77 -11.46
CA ARG A 13 -11.11 -12.33 -10.23
C ARG A 13 -9.63 -12.01 -10.05
N THR A 14 -8.88 -11.87 -11.15
CA THR A 14 -7.43 -11.63 -11.12
C THR A 14 -7.05 -10.15 -11.26
N GLY A 15 -8.02 -9.24 -11.25
CA GLY A 15 -7.78 -7.82 -11.45
C GLY A 15 -7.11 -7.54 -12.80
N ARG A 16 -7.61 -8.16 -13.88
CA ARG A 16 -7.00 -8.17 -15.22
C ARG A 16 -5.59 -8.77 -15.19
N PHE A 17 -5.42 -9.89 -14.47
CA PHE A 17 -4.15 -10.59 -14.30
C PHE A 17 -3.02 -9.72 -13.72
N THR A 18 -3.38 -8.73 -12.90
CA THR A 18 -2.42 -7.81 -12.28
C THR A 18 -2.19 -8.13 -10.80
N PHE A 19 -3.12 -8.80 -10.14
CA PHE A 19 -2.93 -9.23 -8.74
C PHE A 19 -1.72 -10.16 -8.62
N GLY A 20 -1.00 -10.03 -7.51
CA GLY A 20 0.25 -10.71 -7.24
C GLY A 20 1.46 -10.11 -7.94
N ALA A 21 1.32 -9.25 -8.96
CA ALA A 21 2.46 -8.58 -9.59
C ALA A 21 2.99 -7.44 -8.68
N PRO A 22 4.32 -7.33 -8.48
CA PRO A 22 4.89 -6.24 -7.71
C PRO A 22 4.73 -4.90 -8.42
N ARG A 23 4.48 -3.84 -7.65
CA ARG A 23 4.42 -2.45 -8.12
C ARG A 23 4.96 -1.50 -7.05
N ALA A 24 5.06 -0.21 -7.40
CA ALA A 24 5.49 0.86 -6.51
C ALA A 24 6.74 0.45 -5.72
N TYR A 25 7.85 0.32 -6.42
CA TYR A 25 9.11 -0.16 -5.85
C TYR A 25 10.04 1.01 -5.50
N THR A 26 10.83 0.86 -4.45
CA THR A 26 11.87 1.81 -4.05
C THR A 26 13.08 1.03 -3.59
N LEU A 27 14.25 1.34 -4.14
CA LEU A 27 15.52 0.74 -3.78
C LEU A 27 16.20 1.58 -2.70
N ALA A 28 16.79 0.95 -1.69
CA ALA A 28 17.62 1.64 -0.70
C ALA A 28 18.83 2.28 -1.39
N GLU A 29 19.35 3.36 -0.81
CA GLU A 29 20.53 4.06 -1.34
C GLU A 29 21.76 3.14 -1.46
N ASP A 30 21.89 2.17 -0.55
CA ASP A 30 22.94 1.14 -0.57
C ASP A 30 22.68 0.00 -1.55
N GLY A 31 21.50 -0.06 -2.17
CA GLY A 31 21.09 -1.10 -3.12
C GLY A 31 20.78 -2.47 -2.51
N THR A 32 20.86 -2.63 -1.19
CA THR A 32 20.74 -3.94 -0.50
C THR A 32 19.29 -4.40 -0.32
N ARG A 33 18.36 -3.45 -0.38
CA ARG A 33 16.96 -3.66 -0.04
C ARG A 33 16.03 -3.01 -1.06
N LEU A 34 14.94 -3.70 -1.36
CA LEU A 34 13.88 -3.23 -2.23
C LEU A 34 12.55 -3.29 -1.49
N LEU A 35 11.94 -2.13 -1.25
CA LEU A 35 10.57 -2.05 -0.74
C LEU A 35 9.61 -2.06 -1.93
N LEU A 36 8.47 -2.75 -1.81
CA LEU A 36 7.48 -2.88 -2.89
C LEU A 36 6.08 -3.16 -2.36
N LEU A 37 5.08 -2.92 -3.20
CA LEU A 37 3.70 -3.33 -2.97
C LEU A 37 3.32 -4.51 -3.85
N ARG A 38 2.64 -5.50 -3.26
CA ARG A 38 2.02 -6.60 -4.00
C ARG A 38 0.91 -7.25 -3.16
N SER A 39 0.00 -7.96 -3.80
CA SER A 39 -0.89 -8.88 -3.10
C SER A 39 -0.29 -10.27 -2.94
N THR A 40 -0.89 -11.10 -2.07
CA THR A 40 -0.35 -12.43 -1.73
C THR A 40 -0.48 -13.45 -2.86
N GLY A 41 -1.31 -13.17 -3.86
CA GLY A 41 -1.58 -14.12 -4.94
C GLY A 41 -2.40 -13.54 -6.08
N PRO A 42 -2.64 -14.36 -7.12
CA PRO A 42 -3.20 -13.92 -8.40
C PRO A 42 -4.69 -13.57 -8.35
N GLU A 43 -5.40 -13.89 -7.28
CA GLU A 43 -6.82 -13.53 -7.07
C GLU A 43 -7.01 -12.67 -5.80
N ASP A 44 -5.92 -12.21 -5.16
CA ASP A 44 -5.97 -11.35 -3.98
C ASP A 44 -5.93 -9.86 -4.40
N PRO A 45 -6.96 -9.06 -4.12
CA PRO A 45 -6.99 -7.64 -4.48
C PRO A 45 -6.24 -6.73 -3.50
N VAL A 46 -5.73 -7.28 -2.39
CA VAL A 46 -5.18 -6.50 -1.27
C VAL A 46 -3.66 -6.41 -1.37
N ASP A 47 -3.17 -5.24 -1.77
CA ASP A 47 -1.74 -4.95 -1.71
C ASP A 47 -1.25 -4.77 -0.27
N ARG A 48 -0.13 -5.42 0.01
CA ARG A 48 0.64 -5.35 1.25
C ARG A 48 2.02 -4.79 0.95
N LEU A 49 2.69 -4.30 1.98
CA LEU A 49 4.05 -3.81 1.89
C LEU A 49 5.01 -4.97 2.16
N TYR A 50 5.97 -5.16 1.26
CA TYR A 50 7.00 -6.17 1.37
C TYR A 50 8.38 -5.54 1.22
N LEU A 51 9.35 -6.12 1.91
CA LEU A 51 10.76 -5.81 1.76
C LEU A 51 11.46 -7.05 1.20
N LEU A 52 12.33 -6.82 0.23
CA LEU A 52 13.13 -7.84 -0.42
C LEU A 52 14.61 -7.54 -0.20
N ASP A 53 15.36 -8.54 0.22
CA ASP A 53 16.82 -8.52 0.19
C ASP A 53 17.29 -8.77 -1.25
N THR A 54 18.05 -7.83 -1.81
CA THR A 54 18.43 -7.88 -3.23
C THR A 54 19.55 -8.88 -3.52
N ALA A 55 20.31 -9.29 -2.49
CA ALA A 55 21.37 -10.27 -2.63
C ALA A 55 20.82 -11.70 -2.58
N THR A 56 19.84 -11.98 -1.71
CA THR A 56 19.27 -13.32 -1.53
C THR A 56 17.99 -13.54 -2.33
N GLY A 57 17.27 -12.47 -2.67
CA GLY A 57 15.93 -12.53 -3.23
C GLY A 57 14.85 -12.92 -2.22
N GLU A 58 15.19 -13.00 -0.93
CA GLU A 58 14.23 -13.29 0.13
C GLU A 58 13.30 -12.09 0.34
N GLU A 59 12.00 -12.36 0.41
CA GLU A 59 10.95 -11.37 0.56
C GLU A 59 10.19 -11.63 1.86
N TRP A 60 9.93 -10.58 2.65
CA TRP A 60 9.12 -10.66 3.86
C TRP A 60 8.08 -9.56 3.94
N LEU A 61 6.99 -9.88 4.63
CA LEU A 61 5.85 -9.00 4.85
C LEU A 61 6.21 -7.94 5.89
N VAL A 62 6.10 -6.67 5.50
CA VAL A 62 6.37 -5.51 6.35
C VAL A 62 5.08 -4.96 6.96
N ALA A 63 4.02 -4.84 6.16
CA ALA A 63 2.74 -4.32 6.65
C ALA A 63 1.55 -5.01 5.97
N ASP A 64 0.65 -5.53 6.79
CA ASP A 64 -0.59 -6.17 6.35
C ASP A 64 -1.81 -5.30 6.68
N PRO A 65 -2.57 -4.79 5.69
CA PRO A 65 -3.82 -4.09 5.91
C PRO A 65 -4.81 -4.83 6.82
N ALA A 66 -4.88 -6.15 6.73
CA ALA A 66 -5.80 -6.94 7.53
C ALA A 66 -5.47 -6.89 9.03
N ALA A 67 -4.18 -6.80 9.36
CA ALA A 67 -3.71 -6.67 10.74
C ALA A 67 -3.82 -5.22 11.26
N LEU A 68 -3.61 -4.22 10.39
CA LEU A 68 -3.62 -2.80 10.78
C LEU A 68 -5.02 -2.18 10.87
N ALA A 69 -5.97 -2.69 10.09
CA ALA A 69 -7.35 -2.25 10.06
C ALA A 69 -8.30 -3.46 10.08
N PRO A 70 -8.38 -4.19 11.21
CA PRO A 70 -9.30 -5.32 11.35
C PRO A 70 -10.74 -4.83 11.17
N GLY A 71 -11.53 -5.54 10.35
CA GLY A 71 -12.91 -5.16 10.02
C GLY A 71 -13.05 -4.28 8.78
N ARG A 72 -11.95 -3.99 8.07
CA ARG A 72 -11.98 -3.37 6.75
C ARG A 72 -12.74 -4.26 5.74
N SER A 73 -13.73 -3.69 5.07
CA SER A 73 -14.42 -4.33 3.94
C SER A 73 -13.52 -4.41 2.70
N GLY A 74 -12.71 -3.36 2.47
CA GLY A 74 -11.87 -3.22 1.27
C GLY A 74 -12.67 -2.80 0.04
N ASP A 75 -13.99 -2.66 0.18
CA ASP A 75 -14.88 -2.22 -0.88
C ASP A 75 -14.69 -0.75 -1.24
N ARG A 76 -14.66 -0.49 -2.54
CA ARG A 76 -14.47 0.86 -3.09
C ARG A 76 -15.61 1.81 -2.70
N ASP A 77 -16.81 1.27 -2.50
CA ASP A 77 -18.01 2.06 -2.21
C ASP A 77 -18.07 2.55 -0.75
N ASP A 78 -17.27 1.95 0.14
CA ASP A 78 -17.13 2.36 1.54
C ASP A 78 -16.06 3.46 1.74
N LEU A 79 -15.30 3.82 0.69
CA LEU A 79 -14.25 4.82 0.77
C LEU A 79 -14.81 6.26 0.75
N PRO A 80 -14.24 7.20 1.54
CA PRO A 80 -14.58 8.61 1.46
C PRO A 80 -14.47 9.17 0.03
N THR A 81 -15.36 10.10 -0.33
CA THR A 81 -15.47 10.62 -1.71
C THR A 81 -14.17 11.25 -2.22
N VAL A 82 -13.38 11.87 -1.33
CA VAL A 82 -12.07 12.45 -1.63
C VAL A 82 -11.05 11.37 -1.99
N GLU A 83 -11.00 10.28 -1.23
CA GLU A 83 -10.14 9.12 -1.48
C GLU A 83 -10.51 8.42 -2.81
N ARG A 84 -11.81 8.29 -3.10
CA ARG A 84 -12.28 7.78 -4.40
C ARG A 84 -11.78 8.60 -5.58
N ARG A 85 -11.86 9.94 -5.50
CA ARG A 85 -11.40 10.85 -6.56
C ARG A 85 -9.89 10.80 -6.75
N LEU A 86 -9.12 10.66 -5.66
CA LEU A 86 -7.66 10.50 -5.73
C LEU A 86 -7.28 9.16 -6.34
N ARG A 87 -7.93 8.07 -5.92
CA ARG A 87 -7.74 6.74 -6.52
C ARG A 87 -8.09 6.72 -8.01
N GLU A 88 -9.14 7.42 -8.41
CA GLU A 88 -9.52 7.59 -9.82
C GLU A 88 -8.46 8.37 -10.61
N ARG A 89 -7.87 9.43 -10.03
CA ARG A 89 -6.79 10.21 -10.67
C ARG A 89 -5.47 9.45 -10.79
N THR A 90 -5.10 8.69 -9.77
CA THR A 90 -3.83 7.96 -9.71
C THR A 90 -3.94 6.55 -10.29
N ARG A 91 -5.12 6.14 -10.77
CA ARG A 91 -5.46 4.77 -11.20
C ARG A 91 -5.11 3.71 -10.14
N LEU A 92 -5.24 4.07 -8.85
CA LEU A 92 -4.97 3.17 -7.74
C LEU A 92 -6.17 2.24 -7.55
N VAL A 93 -6.02 1.00 -8.02
CA VAL A 93 -7.07 -0.04 -7.97
C VAL A 93 -6.96 -0.92 -6.71
N ALA A 94 -5.84 -0.82 -5.97
CA ALA A 94 -5.57 -1.73 -4.86
C ALA A 94 -6.54 -1.52 -3.69
N ALA A 95 -7.17 -2.61 -3.25
CA ALA A 95 -7.97 -2.64 -2.03
C ALA A 95 -7.09 -2.67 -0.76
N GLY A 96 -5.78 -2.45 -0.86
CA GLY A 96 -4.75 -2.56 0.17
C GLY A 96 -4.09 -1.22 0.51
N ILE A 97 -2.77 -1.26 0.71
CA ILE A 97 -1.91 -0.07 0.73
C ILE A 97 -1.81 0.46 -0.70
N GLY A 98 -2.26 1.69 -0.94
CA GLY A 98 -2.24 2.31 -2.27
C GLY A 98 -0.83 2.75 -2.71
N GLY A 99 -0.08 3.32 -1.79
CA GLY A 99 1.29 3.80 -2.01
C GLY A 99 1.98 4.02 -0.66
N TYR A 100 3.27 4.26 -0.72
CA TYR A 100 4.08 4.56 0.46
C TYR A 100 5.16 5.58 0.09
N ALA A 101 5.78 6.15 1.12
CA ALA A 101 7.08 6.80 1.04
C ALA A 101 7.99 6.19 2.12
N ALA A 102 9.30 6.33 1.97
CA ALA A 102 10.25 5.75 2.91
C ALA A 102 11.49 6.65 3.06
N THR A 103 12.25 6.43 4.12
CA THR A 103 13.60 6.97 4.28
C THR A 103 14.55 6.40 3.22
N ALA A 104 15.69 7.06 2.97
CA ALA A 104 16.63 6.66 1.90
C ALA A 104 17.23 5.25 2.11
N ASP A 105 17.40 4.85 3.37
CA ASP A 105 17.83 3.53 3.79
C ASP A 105 16.66 2.53 3.89
N LEU A 106 15.44 2.92 3.55
CA LEU A 106 14.21 2.13 3.70
C LEU A 106 13.97 1.58 5.10
N SER A 107 14.61 2.10 6.16
CA SER A 107 14.38 1.61 7.53
C SER A 107 12.99 1.96 8.04
N THR A 108 12.45 3.10 7.61
CA THR A 108 11.10 3.55 7.95
C THR A 108 10.28 3.74 6.67
N ALA A 109 9.11 3.12 6.64
CA ALA A 109 8.09 3.34 5.62
C ALA A 109 6.87 4.06 6.23
N VAL A 110 6.23 4.92 5.46
CA VAL A 110 4.98 5.59 5.83
C VAL A 110 3.97 5.43 4.71
N PHE A 111 2.72 5.21 5.07
CA PHE A 111 1.64 5.04 4.11
C PHE A 111 0.30 5.40 4.75
N THR A 112 -0.69 5.59 3.89
CA THR A 112 -2.08 5.79 4.32
C THR A 112 -2.90 4.55 4.02
N LEU A 113 -3.77 4.20 4.95
CA LEU A 113 -4.71 3.10 4.84
C LEU A 113 -6.08 3.58 5.30
N ASP A 114 -7.03 3.65 4.37
CA ASP A 114 -8.39 4.16 4.61
C ASP A 114 -8.40 5.55 5.30
N GLY A 115 -7.50 6.44 4.86
CA GLY A 115 -7.34 7.79 5.41
C GLY A 115 -6.59 7.87 6.74
N ARG A 116 -6.19 6.74 7.33
CA ARG A 116 -5.35 6.69 8.55
C ARG A 116 -3.88 6.66 8.15
N LEU A 117 -3.03 7.36 8.90
CA LEU A 117 -1.59 7.45 8.64
C LEU A 117 -0.83 6.43 9.49
N PHE A 118 0.04 5.65 8.86
CA PHE A 118 0.89 4.67 9.53
C PHE A 118 2.36 4.94 9.27
N ARG A 119 3.18 4.71 10.30
CA ARG A 119 4.63 4.59 10.22
C ARG A 119 5.04 3.18 10.59
N THR A 120 5.91 2.58 9.80
CA THR A 120 6.34 1.19 9.95
C THR A 120 7.86 1.09 9.93
N ASP A 121 8.41 0.41 10.94
CA ASP A 121 9.78 -0.08 10.92
C ASP A 121 9.85 -1.31 10.00
N THR A 122 10.66 -1.24 8.96
CA THR A 122 10.66 -2.26 7.89
C THR A 122 11.43 -3.53 8.25
N ALA A 123 12.34 -3.46 9.23
CA ALA A 123 13.09 -4.61 9.71
C ALA A 123 12.22 -5.51 10.60
N THR A 124 11.36 -4.90 11.42
CA THR A 124 10.50 -5.63 12.37
C THR A 124 9.06 -5.80 11.87
N GLY A 125 8.63 -5.02 10.89
CA GLY A 125 7.23 -4.94 10.45
C GLY A 125 6.32 -4.22 11.44
N THR A 126 6.88 -3.62 12.50
CA THR A 126 6.10 -2.94 13.54
C THR A 126 5.52 -1.65 12.99
N SER A 127 4.19 -1.55 13.00
CA SER A 127 3.46 -0.39 12.48
C SER A 127 2.76 0.36 13.61
N THR A 128 2.92 1.68 13.62
CA THR A 128 2.26 2.60 14.54
C THR A 128 1.38 3.56 13.77
N GLU A 129 0.11 3.68 14.17
CA GLU A 129 -0.78 4.72 13.65
C GLU A 129 -0.38 6.08 14.23
N LEU A 130 -0.28 7.09 13.36
CA LEU A 130 0.01 8.46 13.75
C LEU A 130 -1.29 9.29 13.82
N PRO A 131 -1.44 10.16 14.83
CA PRO A 131 -2.61 11.04 14.92
C PRO A 131 -2.61 12.04 13.77
N THR A 132 -3.79 12.25 13.18
CA THR A 132 -4.01 13.16 12.05
C THR A 132 -5.23 14.04 12.32
N THR A 133 -5.28 15.22 11.70
CA THR A 133 -6.39 16.18 11.87
C THR A 133 -7.64 15.84 11.05
N GLY A 134 -7.55 14.80 10.23
CA GLY A 134 -8.59 14.30 9.33
C GLY A 134 -7.99 13.20 8.44
N PRO A 135 -8.72 12.70 7.42
CA PRO A 135 -8.17 11.74 6.47
C PRO A 135 -6.87 12.27 5.86
N ALA A 136 -5.79 11.50 6.01
CA ALA A 136 -4.46 11.87 5.55
C ALA A 136 -4.15 11.29 4.17
N PHE A 137 -3.34 12.03 3.41
CA PHE A 137 -2.91 11.70 2.06
C PHE A 137 -1.44 12.09 1.83
N ASP A 138 -0.82 11.47 0.82
CA ASP A 138 0.58 11.72 0.37
C ASP A 138 1.57 11.88 1.54
N PRO A 139 1.72 10.86 2.40
CA PRO A 139 2.62 10.95 3.54
C PRO A 139 4.08 11.02 3.08
N ARG A 140 4.85 11.90 3.70
CA ARG A 140 6.27 12.13 3.41
C ARG A 140 7.07 12.11 4.70
N PRO A 141 7.91 11.08 4.94
CA PRO A 141 8.80 11.08 6.08
C PRO A 141 9.90 12.13 5.86
N ASP A 142 10.40 12.71 6.93
CA ASP A 142 11.68 13.41 6.89
C ASP A 142 12.84 12.40 6.77
N ALA A 143 14.07 12.91 6.67
CA ALA A 143 15.25 12.06 6.46
C ALA A 143 15.48 11.03 7.59
N THR A 144 15.02 11.32 8.81
CA THR A 144 15.14 10.41 9.96
C THR A 144 13.94 9.48 10.11
N GLY A 145 12.82 9.74 9.43
CA GLY A 145 11.56 9.01 9.60
C GLY A 145 10.81 9.34 10.91
N GLU A 146 11.34 10.28 11.71
CA GLU A 146 10.73 10.68 12.97
C GLU A 146 9.51 11.56 12.75
N ARG A 147 9.54 12.39 11.71
CA ARG A 147 8.45 13.31 11.36
C ARG A 147 7.85 12.91 10.03
N VAL A 148 6.54 13.06 9.93
CA VAL A 148 5.79 12.74 8.72
C VAL A 148 4.92 13.93 8.36
N ALA A 149 5.21 14.55 7.22
CA ALA A 149 4.30 15.51 6.59
C ALA A 149 3.20 14.74 5.85
N TYR A 150 1.99 15.30 5.80
CA TYR A 150 0.85 14.73 5.10
C TYR A 150 -0.11 15.84 4.69
N VAL A 151 -0.95 15.57 3.70
CA VAL A 151 -2.04 16.46 3.26
C VAL A 151 -3.34 16.04 3.95
N ALA A 152 -4.12 17.01 4.43
CA ALA A 152 -5.47 16.77 4.96
C ALA A 152 -6.42 17.91 4.61
N ASN A 153 -7.71 17.60 4.44
CA ASN A 153 -8.77 18.60 4.21
C ASN A 153 -8.55 19.57 3.02
N ASP A 154 -7.93 19.11 1.92
CA ASP A 154 -7.50 19.94 0.78
C ASP A 154 -6.53 21.09 1.15
N ALA A 155 -5.83 20.98 2.28
CA ALA A 155 -4.78 21.91 2.69
C ALA A 155 -3.45 21.17 2.97
N LEU A 156 -2.35 21.81 2.59
CA LEU A 156 -0.97 21.42 2.93
C LEU A 156 -0.58 21.96 4.30
#